data_AF-A0A9P3V0G9-F1
#
_entry.id   AF-A0A9P3V0G9-F1
#
_cell.length_a   1.000
_cell.length_b   1.000
_cell.length_c   1.000
_cell.angle_alpha   90.00
_cell.angle_beta   90.00
_cell.angle_gamma   90.00
#
_symmetry.space_group_name_H-M   'P 1'
#
loop_
_entity.id
_entity.type
_entity.pdbx_description
1 polymer ?
#
loop_
_entity_poly.entity_id
_entity_poly.type
_entity_poly.pdbx_seq_one_letter_code
_entity_poly.pdbx_strand_id
1 'polypeptide(L)'
;MSEQSLKLTAYFGERERVVGEPRRFLADGLLDLFGSRDIATSVMLRGITSFGPKGDLRSDSSLSLSEDPPVTIAAVDVESKIRAVVEQTMAMTGRGLVTLERARLVTKDSGTDAFSEIDSRTGDAAKMTVYVGRQVRVLGAPAHYAICELLYRHGFAGATVLLGVDGTVHGQRQRARFFGRNVNVPQMIIAVGLPQQVSAAATELAELLTNPLLTIERVRLCKRDGELFARPQELPPTDSQGRTLWQKLMVHTAATGHDGEQPIHRAIIQQLMQSHAARGATVLRGTWGFYGDHKPHGDKLFQLARQVPVTTIVVDTPQAIARSFDIIDELTTHHGLVTSEMVPAAMTVDGPGHRPETSLAEYDY
;
A
#
# COMPACT_ATOMS: atom_id res chain seq x y z
N MET A 1 -4.29 4.46 25.67
CA MET A 1 -3.83 5.40 24.63
C MET A 1 -3.26 4.57 23.49
N SER A 2 -3.90 4.56 22.32
CA SER A 2 -3.29 3.97 21.13
C SER A 2 -1.99 4.71 20.83
N GLU A 3 -0.86 4.01 20.85
CA GLU A 3 0.41 4.62 20.46
C GLU A 3 0.34 5.03 18.98
N GLN A 4 0.87 6.21 18.67
CA GLN A 4 1.03 6.63 17.28
C GLN A 4 1.98 5.66 16.58
N SER A 5 1.58 5.20 15.40
CA SER A 5 2.37 4.27 14.59
C SER A 5 2.65 4.88 13.23
N LEU A 6 3.72 4.42 12.62
CA LEU A 6 4.07 4.83 11.27
C LEU A 6 4.11 3.61 10.36
N LYS A 7 3.77 3.84 9.09
CA LYS A 7 4.07 2.92 8.01
C LYS A 7 5.13 3.53 7.12
N LEU A 8 6.30 2.90 7.09
CA LEU A 8 7.35 3.21 6.13
C LEU A 8 7.13 2.36 4.87
N THR A 9 7.02 2.99 3.71
CA THR A 9 6.95 2.26 2.44
C THR A 9 8.06 2.68 1.49
N ALA A 10 8.88 1.72 1.05
CA ALA A 10 9.93 1.92 0.05
C ALA A 10 9.50 1.34 -1.29
N TYR A 11 9.68 2.10 -2.38
CA TYR A 11 9.40 1.74 -3.77
C TYR A 11 10.70 1.83 -4.59
N PHE A 12 11.12 0.73 -5.21
CA PHE A 12 12.39 0.66 -5.96
C PHE A 12 12.37 -0.50 -6.97
N GLY A 13 13.39 -0.63 -7.83
CA GLY A 13 13.50 -1.78 -8.74
C GLY A 13 14.06 -3.02 -8.03
N GLU A 14 13.58 -4.23 -8.36
CA GLU A 14 14.05 -5.49 -7.77
C GLU A 14 15.57 -5.68 -7.81
N ARG A 15 16.26 -5.09 -8.79
CA ARG A 15 17.71 -5.15 -8.96
C ARG A 15 18.48 -4.04 -8.24
N GLU A 16 17.80 -3.14 -7.53
CA GLU A 16 18.46 -2.09 -6.77
C GLU A 16 19.42 -2.71 -5.73
N ARG A 17 20.57 -2.04 -5.52
CA ARG A 17 21.62 -2.47 -4.61
C ARG A 17 21.70 -1.52 -3.43
N VAL A 18 22.14 -2.04 -2.28
CA VAL A 18 22.47 -1.20 -1.14
C VAL A 18 23.62 -0.27 -1.53
N VAL A 19 23.47 1.03 -1.25
CA VAL A 19 24.54 2.02 -1.49
C VAL A 19 25.79 1.60 -0.73
N GLY A 20 26.94 1.56 -1.43
CA GLY A 20 28.21 1.11 -0.85
C GLY A 20 28.40 -0.41 -0.79
N GLU A 21 27.36 -1.22 -1.06
CA GLU A 21 27.42 -2.69 -1.04
C GLU A 21 26.90 -3.29 -2.37
N PRO A 22 27.70 -3.28 -3.46
CA PRO A 22 27.24 -3.61 -4.81
C PRO A 22 26.76 -5.05 -5.01
N ARG A 23 27.11 -5.95 -4.08
CA ARG A 23 26.69 -7.36 -4.10
C ARG A 23 25.38 -7.63 -3.38
N ARG A 24 24.88 -6.68 -2.58
CA ARG A 24 23.70 -6.87 -1.74
C ARG A 24 22.48 -6.18 -2.34
N PHE A 25 21.41 -6.95 -2.55
CA PHE A 25 20.13 -6.39 -2.99
C PHE A 25 19.57 -5.46 -1.92
N LEU A 26 18.99 -4.33 -2.33
CA LEU A 26 18.37 -3.38 -1.41
C LEU A 26 17.26 -4.04 -0.59
N ALA A 27 16.43 -4.88 -1.22
CA ALA A 27 15.38 -5.62 -0.54
C ALA A 27 15.90 -6.49 0.62
N ASP A 28 17.02 -7.19 0.41
CA ASP A 28 17.65 -7.98 1.47
C ASP A 28 18.15 -7.09 2.60
N GLY A 29 18.82 -6.00 2.27
CA GLY A 29 19.31 -5.04 3.25
C GLY A 29 18.19 -4.45 4.12
N LEU A 30 17.10 -4.02 3.50
CA LEU A 30 15.95 -3.44 4.23
C LEU A 30 15.26 -4.49 5.12
N LEU A 31 15.05 -5.71 4.62
CA LEU A 31 14.42 -6.77 5.43
C LEU A 31 15.31 -7.21 6.60
N ASP A 32 16.62 -7.27 6.41
CA ASP A 32 17.56 -7.56 7.49
C ASP A 32 17.58 -6.42 8.52
N LEU A 33 17.53 -5.16 8.06
CA LEU A 33 17.39 -3.98 8.95
C LEU A 33 16.11 -4.08 9.78
N PHE A 34 14.95 -4.28 9.14
CA PHE A 34 13.67 -4.38 9.84
C PHE A 34 13.60 -5.59 10.78
N GLY A 35 14.21 -6.72 10.40
CA GLY A 35 14.33 -7.90 11.26
C GLY A 35 15.20 -7.61 12.50
N SER A 36 16.39 -7.03 12.30
CA SER A 36 17.33 -6.73 13.39
C SER A 36 16.81 -5.69 14.39
N ARG A 37 15.88 -4.84 13.95
CA ARG A 37 15.24 -3.79 14.75
C ARG A 37 13.91 -4.23 15.35
N ASP A 38 13.54 -5.50 15.15
CA ASP A 38 12.29 -6.09 15.63
C ASP A 38 11.08 -5.24 15.24
N ILE A 39 11.03 -4.81 13.96
CA ILE A 39 9.84 -4.15 13.43
C ILE A 39 8.68 -5.14 13.42
N ALA A 40 7.51 -4.71 13.91
CA ALA A 40 6.32 -5.54 14.12
C ALA A 40 5.95 -6.34 12.87
N THR A 41 5.95 -5.70 11.70
CA THR A 41 5.97 -6.43 10.43
C THR A 41 6.58 -5.61 9.30
N SER A 42 7.13 -6.32 8.32
CA SER A 42 7.36 -5.79 6.98
C SER A 42 6.88 -6.76 5.92
N VAL A 43 6.37 -6.23 4.81
CA VAL A 43 5.87 -7.03 3.68
C VAL A 43 6.50 -6.53 2.41
N MET A 44 7.23 -7.42 1.72
CA MET A 44 7.76 -7.17 0.38
C MET A 44 6.76 -7.66 -0.66
N LEU A 45 6.28 -6.74 -1.48
CA LEU A 45 5.41 -6.96 -2.62
C LEU A 45 6.20 -6.77 -3.91
N ARG A 46 5.93 -7.62 -4.91
CA ARG A 46 6.43 -7.45 -6.27
C ARG A 46 5.31 -6.90 -7.14
N GLY A 47 5.53 -5.74 -7.74
CA GLY A 47 4.60 -5.13 -8.66
C GLY A 47 4.74 -5.66 -10.09
N ILE A 48 3.76 -5.34 -10.92
CA ILE A 48 3.69 -5.77 -12.33
C ILE A 48 4.19 -4.68 -13.28
N THR A 49 4.02 -3.41 -12.91
CA THR A 49 4.46 -2.27 -13.72
C THR A 49 4.70 -1.05 -12.84
N SER A 50 5.67 -0.21 -13.18
CA SER A 50 5.87 1.10 -12.56
C SER A 50 6.64 2.03 -13.46
N PHE A 51 6.63 3.32 -13.17
CA PHE A 51 7.63 4.27 -13.64
C PHE A 51 8.07 5.20 -12.52
N GLY A 52 9.29 5.71 -12.62
CA GLY A 52 9.84 6.70 -11.70
C GLY A 52 10.07 8.06 -12.36
N PRO A 53 10.73 9.01 -11.68
CA PRO A 53 10.90 10.40 -12.15
C PRO A 53 11.59 10.57 -13.49
N LYS A 54 12.35 9.56 -13.94
CA LYS A 54 13.01 9.54 -15.26
C LYS A 54 12.11 9.04 -16.39
N GLY A 55 10.90 8.61 -16.09
CA GLY A 55 9.97 8.02 -17.06
C GLY A 55 10.33 6.60 -17.49
N ASP A 56 11.31 5.96 -16.84
CA ASP A 56 11.71 4.58 -17.16
C ASP A 56 10.59 3.60 -16.78
N LEU A 57 9.96 3.00 -17.79
CA LEU A 57 8.96 1.96 -17.58
C LEU A 57 9.63 0.67 -17.09
N ARG A 58 9.15 0.17 -15.96
CA ARG A 58 9.49 -1.15 -15.41
C ARG A 58 8.27 -2.03 -15.55
N SER A 59 8.40 -3.21 -16.14
CA SER A 59 7.28 -4.13 -16.37
C SER A 59 7.74 -5.59 -16.26
N ASP A 60 6.84 -6.48 -15.86
CA ASP A 60 6.99 -7.95 -15.89
C ASP A 60 6.50 -8.58 -17.22
N SER A 61 6.23 -7.74 -18.23
CA SER A 61 5.59 -8.15 -19.48
C SER A 61 6.57 -8.67 -20.55
N SER A 62 7.86 -8.85 -20.26
CA SER A 62 8.84 -9.30 -21.26
C SER A 62 9.64 -10.48 -20.71
N LEU A 63 9.61 -11.64 -21.37
CA LEU A 63 10.47 -12.79 -21.02
C LEU A 63 11.98 -12.55 -21.27
N SER A 64 12.45 -11.30 -21.21
CA SER A 64 13.84 -10.91 -21.37
C SER A 64 14.58 -11.01 -20.04
N LEU A 65 15.88 -11.31 -20.11
CA LEU A 65 16.79 -11.33 -18.94
C LEU A 65 17.04 -9.94 -18.31
N SER A 66 16.38 -8.88 -18.84
CA SER A 66 16.54 -7.48 -18.44
C SER A 66 15.40 -6.95 -17.56
N GLU A 67 14.49 -7.81 -17.09
CA GLU A 67 13.42 -7.36 -16.19
C GLU A 67 13.98 -6.82 -14.86
N ASP A 68 13.50 -5.64 -14.48
CA ASP A 68 13.74 -5.01 -13.18
C ASP A 68 12.38 -4.56 -12.60
N PRO A 69 11.52 -5.52 -12.20
CA PRO A 69 10.15 -5.24 -11.79
C PRO A 69 10.14 -4.36 -10.54
N PRO A 70 9.10 -3.54 -10.34
CA PRO A 70 8.98 -2.76 -9.12
C PRO A 70 8.83 -3.66 -7.90
N VAL A 71 9.49 -3.24 -6.83
CA VAL A 71 9.36 -3.78 -5.48
C VAL A 71 8.81 -2.71 -4.58
N THR A 72 7.90 -3.11 -3.70
CA THR A 72 7.38 -2.29 -2.61
C THR A 72 7.62 -3.02 -1.29
N ILE A 73 8.30 -2.39 -0.33
CA ILE A 73 8.41 -2.92 1.03
C ILE A 73 7.68 -1.98 1.98
N ALA A 74 6.62 -2.47 2.60
CA ALA A 74 5.87 -1.75 3.63
C ALA A 74 6.23 -2.30 5.01
N ALA A 75 6.77 -1.46 5.89
CA ALA A 75 7.14 -1.76 7.27
C ALA A 75 6.29 -0.94 8.23
N VAL A 76 5.75 -1.59 9.27
CA VAL A 76 4.84 -0.95 10.24
C VAL A 76 5.30 -1.26 11.65
N ASP A 77 5.31 -0.23 12.49
CA ASP A 77 5.46 -0.34 13.93
C ASP A 77 5.06 0.97 14.61
N VAL A 78 5.16 1.01 15.94
CA VAL A 78 5.14 2.24 16.73
C VAL A 78 6.14 3.26 16.18
N GLU A 79 5.77 4.53 16.28
CA GLU A 79 6.51 5.63 15.66
C GLU A 79 8.00 5.66 16.03
N SER A 80 8.32 5.38 17.30
CA SER A 80 9.71 5.38 17.79
C SER A 80 10.60 4.37 17.07
N LYS A 81 10.10 3.14 16.83
CA LYS A 81 10.81 2.08 16.11
C LYS A 81 10.99 2.42 14.64
N ILE A 82 9.95 2.93 13.99
CA ILE A 82 10.04 3.32 12.58
C ILE A 82 11.01 4.49 12.38
N ARG A 83 10.92 5.54 13.21
CA ARG A 83 11.85 6.68 13.13
C ARG A 83 13.31 6.26 13.27
N ALA A 84 13.59 5.28 14.13
CA ALA A 84 14.95 4.76 14.33
C ALA A 84 15.55 4.07 13.10
N VAL A 85 14.74 3.68 12.10
CA VAL A 85 15.20 3.01 10.87
C VAL A 85 15.12 3.88 9.63
N VAL A 86 14.53 5.08 9.69
CA VAL A 86 14.36 5.96 8.52
C VAL A 86 15.70 6.33 7.91
N GLU A 87 16.62 6.89 8.70
CA GLU A 87 17.91 7.36 8.19
C GLU A 87 18.72 6.21 7.57
N GLN A 88 18.73 5.04 8.21
CA GLN A 88 19.41 3.85 7.69
C GLN A 88 18.76 3.36 6.39
N THR A 89 17.42 3.34 6.30
CA THR A 89 16.69 3.00 5.08
C THR A 89 17.05 3.93 3.93
N MET A 90 17.10 5.24 4.20
CA MET A 90 17.49 6.26 3.23
C MET A 90 18.94 6.07 2.77
N ALA A 91 19.87 5.88 3.71
CA ALA A 91 21.28 5.69 3.41
C ALA A 91 21.54 4.43 2.55
N MET A 92 20.73 3.39 2.72
CA MET A 92 20.83 2.16 1.94
C MET A 92 20.25 2.28 0.53
N THR A 93 19.27 3.16 0.33
CA THR A 93 18.53 3.28 -0.94
C THR A 93 19.26 4.23 -1.90
N GLY A 94 19.70 3.73 -3.05
CA GLY A 94 20.35 4.57 -4.07
C GLY A 94 19.35 5.25 -4.99
N ARG A 95 18.37 4.49 -5.48
CA ARG A 95 17.27 4.96 -6.31
C ARG A 95 15.93 4.42 -5.84
N GLY A 96 14.96 5.30 -5.65
CA GLY A 96 13.61 4.91 -5.25
C GLY A 96 12.82 6.03 -4.61
N LEU A 97 11.68 5.66 -4.04
CA LEU A 97 10.84 6.53 -3.22
C LEU A 97 10.66 5.88 -1.86
N VAL A 98 10.90 6.63 -0.78
CA VAL A 98 10.57 6.22 0.59
C VAL A 98 9.50 7.16 1.12
N THR A 99 8.45 6.60 1.71
CA THR A 99 7.32 7.33 2.28
C THR A 99 7.15 6.95 3.74
N LEU A 100 6.67 7.90 4.54
CA LEU A 100 6.21 7.69 5.90
C LEU A 100 4.77 8.13 5.98
N GLU A 101 3.93 7.28 6.54
CA GLU A 101 2.48 7.48 6.64
C GLU A 101 2.06 7.33 8.10
N ARG A 102 1.15 8.20 8.56
CA ARG A 102 0.57 8.07 9.91
C ARG A 102 -0.45 6.94 9.91
N ALA A 103 -0.34 6.08 10.90
CA ALA A 103 -1.26 4.97 11.12
C ALA A 103 -1.58 4.82 12.61
N ARG A 104 -2.66 4.11 12.91
CA ARG A 104 -2.90 3.56 14.23
C ARG A 104 -2.74 2.05 14.20
N LEU A 105 -1.84 1.53 15.02
CA LEU A 105 -1.55 0.12 15.11
C LEU A 105 -2.47 -0.54 16.13
N VAL A 106 -3.26 -1.50 15.67
CA VAL A 106 -4.07 -2.36 16.53
C VAL A 106 -3.33 -3.68 16.68
N THR A 107 -2.96 -3.98 17.92
CA THR A 107 -2.39 -5.27 18.32
C THR A 107 -3.28 -5.92 19.37
N LYS A 108 -2.95 -7.16 19.76
CA LYS A 108 -3.62 -7.86 20.86
C LYS A 108 -3.62 -7.04 22.16
N ASP A 109 -2.50 -6.36 22.43
CA ASP A 109 -2.27 -5.65 23.69
C ASP A 109 -2.83 -4.22 23.66
N SER A 110 -3.04 -3.65 22.46
CA SER A 110 -3.58 -2.30 22.30
C SER A 110 -5.09 -2.19 22.60
N GLY A 111 -5.82 -3.31 22.56
CA GLY A 111 -7.26 -3.36 22.83
C GLY A 111 -8.13 -2.55 21.86
N THR A 112 -9.45 -2.55 22.11
CA THR A 112 -10.45 -1.78 21.33
C THR A 112 -10.40 -0.26 21.57
N ASP A 113 -9.56 0.20 22.51
CA ASP A 113 -9.36 1.62 22.81
C ASP A 113 -8.72 2.39 21.64
N ALA A 114 -8.09 1.71 20.67
CA ALA A 114 -7.58 2.33 19.45
C ALA A 114 -8.68 2.88 18.52
N PHE A 115 -9.93 2.46 18.73
CA PHE A 115 -11.07 2.79 17.87
C PHE A 115 -11.90 3.98 18.36
N SER A 116 -11.82 4.36 19.64
CA SER A 116 -12.67 5.39 20.25
C SER A 116 -12.41 6.81 19.74
N GLU A 117 -11.26 7.04 19.10
CA GLU A 117 -10.85 8.34 18.57
C GLU A 117 -10.77 8.35 17.04
N ILE A 118 -11.37 7.41 16.31
CA ILE A 118 -11.45 7.54 14.84
C ILE A 118 -12.38 8.72 14.58
N ASP A 119 -11.75 9.86 14.39
CA ASP A 119 -12.38 11.16 14.43
C ASP A 119 -13.46 11.25 13.35
N SER A 120 -14.72 11.28 13.78
CA SER A 120 -15.88 11.41 12.89
C SER A 120 -16.04 12.84 12.35
N ARG A 121 -15.09 13.75 12.62
CA ARG A 121 -15.21 15.19 12.36
C ARG A 121 -15.17 15.61 10.89
N THR A 122 -14.93 14.70 9.94
CA THR A 122 -14.88 15.05 8.50
C THR A 122 -15.66 14.14 7.56
N GLY A 123 -16.35 13.10 8.03
CA GLY A 123 -17.10 12.20 7.13
C GLY A 123 -16.25 11.51 6.06
N ASP A 124 -14.92 11.55 6.18
CA ASP A 124 -13.96 10.87 5.30
C ASP A 124 -13.94 9.35 5.61
N ALA A 125 -13.43 8.57 4.67
CA ALA A 125 -13.28 7.13 4.81
C ALA A 125 -12.05 6.77 5.69
N ALA A 126 -11.94 5.49 6.02
CA ALA A 126 -10.77 4.92 6.68
C ALA A 126 -10.27 3.74 5.85
N LYS A 127 -8.95 3.64 5.73
CA LYS A 127 -8.27 2.50 5.15
C LYS A 127 -7.75 1.63 6.29
N MET A 128 -8.18 0.39 6.31
CA MET A 128 -7.68 -0.61 7.23
C MET A 128 -6.78 -1.58 6.48
N THR A 129 -5.58 -1.84 6.99
CA THR A 129 -4.70 -2.88 6.45
C THR A 129 -4.55 -4.00 7.46
N VAL A 130 -4.91 -5.22 7.08
CA VAL A 130 -4.69 -6.43 7.89
C VAL A 130 -3.42 -7.14 7.45
N TYR A 131 -2.54 -7.43 8.40
CA TYR A 131 -1.32 -8.19 8.19
C TYR A 131 -1.50 -9.61 8.73
N VAL A 132 -1.41 -10.60 7.85
CA VAL A 132 -1.63 -12.01 8.22
C VAL A 132 -0.70 -12.91 7.42
N GLY A 133 -0.34 -14.08 7.95
CA GLY A 133 0.46 -15.06 7.21
C GLY A 133 -0.34 -15.73 6.07
N ARG A 134 0.33 -16.07 4.97
CA ARG A 134 -0.28 -16.66 3.77
C ARG A 134 -1.11 -17.93 4.01
N GLN A 135 -0.66 -18.83 4.89
CA GLN A 135 -1.38 -20.08 5.19
C GLN A 135 -2.05 -20.09 6.56
N VAL A 136 -2.18 -18.94 7.22
CA VAL A 136 -3.00 -18.82 8.44
C VAL A 136 -4.43 -19.19 8.07
N ARG A 137 -5.05 -20.00 8.92
CA ARG A 137 -6.46 -20.39 8.80
C ARG A 137 -7.24 -19.88 9.99
N VAL A 138 -8.48 -19.51 9.71
CA VAL A 138 -9.45 -18.97 10.65
C VAL A 138 -10.75 -19.74 10.39
N LEU A 139 -11.31 -20.35 11.43
CA LEU A 139 -12.54 -21.16 11.33
C LEU A 139 -12.49 -22.21 10.20
N GLY A 140 -11.30 -22.81 9.97
CA GLY A 140 -11.09 -23.83 8.93
C GLY A 140 -10.83 -23.30 7.52
N ALA A 141 -11.09 -22.01 7.24
CA ALA A 141 -10.82 -21.36 5.94
C ALA A 141 -9.49 -20.59 5.94
N PRO A 142 -8.83 -20.38 4.78
CA PRO A 142 -7.71 -19.45 4.69
C PRO A 142 -8.09 -18.05 5.17
N ALA A 143 -7.26 -17.43 6.00
CA ALA A 143 -7.61 -16.20 6.72
C ALA A 143 -8.03 -15.06 5.78
N HIS A 144 -7.38 -14.89 4.63
CA HIS A 144 -7.73 -13.83 3.68
C HIS A 144 -9.15 -13.95 3.12
N TYR A 145 -9.68 -15.17 2.94
CA TYR A 145 -11.08 -15.37 2.54
C TYR A 145 -12.03 -14.94 3.65
N ALA A 146 -11.80 -15.44 4.87
CA ALA A 146 -12.64 -15.13 6.03
C ALA A 146 -12.64 -13.62 6.34
N ILE A 147 -11.48 -12.97 6.24
CA ILE A 147 -11.34 -11.53 6.44
C ILE A 147 -12.09 -10.76 5.34
N CYS A 148 -11.89 -11.09 4.06
CA CYS A 148 -12.63 -10.40 2.99
C CYS A 148 -14.14 -10.61 3.10
N GLU A 149 -14.61 -11.79 3.49
CA GLU A 149 -16.03 -12.06 3.73
C GLU A 149 -16.58 -11.25 4.91
N LEU A 150 -15.84 -11.16 6.01
CA LEU A 150 -16.18 -10.29 7.15
C LEU A 150 -16.29 -8.83 6.69
N LEU A 151 -15.29 -8.31 5.98
CA LEU A 151 -15.29 -6.92 5.49
C LEU A 151 -16.45 -6.64 4.53
N TYR A 152 -16.78 -7.60 3.67
CA TYR A 152 -17.92 -7.49 2.77
C TYR A 152 -19.25 -7.44 3.55
N ARG A 153 -19.43 -8.28 4.59
CA ARG A 153 -20.62 -8.24 5.47
C ARG A 153 -20.75 -6.92 6.23
N HIS A 154 -19.63 -6.28 6.58
CA HIS A 154 -19.61 -4.94 7.20
C HIS A 154 -19.84 -3.80 6.19
N GLY A 155 -19.98 -4.10 4.89
CA GLY A 155 -20.33 -3.12 3.86
C GLY A 155 -19.17 -2.21 3.45
N PHE A 156 -17.92 -2.67 3.56
CA PHE A 156 -16.76 -1.92 3.07
C PHE A 156 -16.89 -1.59 1.57
N ALA A 157 -16.34 -0.46 1.15
CA ALA A 157 -16.33 -0.05 -0.25
C ALA A 157 -15.51 -0.99 -1.15
N GLY A 158 -14.49 -1.64 -0.58
CA GLY A 158 -13.71 -2.66 -1.25
C GLY A 158 -12.58 -3.18 -0.36
N ALA A 159 -12.01 -4.32 -0.77
CA ALA A 159 -10.81 -4.88 -0.17
C ALA A 159 -9.91 -5.54 -1.23
N THR A 160 -8.60 -5.43 -1.08
CA THR A 160 -7.60 -6.07 -1.95
C THR A 160 -6.58 -6.83 -1.12
N VAL A 161 -6.40 -8.11 -1.43
CA VAL A 161 -5.37 -8.99 -0.86
C VAL A 161 -4.12 -8.91 -1.72
N LEU A 162 -3.03 -8.39 -1.16
CA LEU A 162 -1.71 -8.30 -1.76
C LEU A 162 -0.79 -9.34 -1.11
N LEU A 163 -0.26 -10.23 -1.94
CA LEU A 163 0.56 -11.35 -1.48
C LEU A 163 2.04 -10.94 -1.37
N GLY A 164 2.62 -11.06 -0.18
CA GLY A 164 4.06 -10.89 0.00
C GLY A 164 4.89 -11.99 -0.65
N VAL A 165 6.07 -11.63 -1.14
CA VAL A 165 7.11 -12.55 -1.64
C VAL A 165 8.22 -12.77 -0.60
N ASP A 166 8.38 -11.82 0.33
CA ASP A 166 9.28 -11.86 1.48
C ASP A 166 8.72 -10.89 2.54
N GLY A 167 9.30 -10.86 3.74
CA GLY A 167 8.84 -9.98 4.80
C GLY A 167 9.39 -10.35 6.16
N THR A 168 9.02 -9.57 7.18
CA THR A 168 9.30 -9.87 8.58
C THR A 168 8.01 -9.86 9.39
N VAL A 169 7.95 -10.71 10.43
CA VAL A 169 6.88 -10.72 11.42
C VAL A 169 7.55 -10.84 12.78
N HIS A 170 7.40 -9.83 13.64
CA HIS A 170 8.08 -9.71 14.94
C HIS A 170 9.57 -10.03 14.86
N GLY A 171 10.29 -9.28 14.02
CA GLY A 171 11.73 -9.42 13.83
C GLY A 171 12.19 -10.66 13.05
N GLN A 172 11.31 -11.66 12.84
CA GLN A 172 11.66 -12.89 12.14
C GLN A 172 11.36 -12.79 10.65
N ARG A 173 12.37 -13.02 9.80
CA ARG A 173 12.24 -12.99 8.35
C ARG A 173 11.50 -14.22 7.82
N GLN A 174 10.52 -14.00 6.94
CA GLN A 174 9.65 -15.00 6.35
C GLN A 174 9.66 -14.87 4.82
N ARG A 175 10.55 -15.61 4.16
CA ARG A 175 10.74 -15.58 2.71
C ARG A 175 9.94 -16.67 1.98
N ALA A 176 9.29 -16.33 0.87
CA ALA A 176 8.69 -17.32 0.00
C ALA A 176 9.78 -18.16 -0.71
N ARG A 177 9.64 -19.47 -0.63
CA ARG A 177 10.48 -20.44 -1.35
C ARG A 177 9.67 -21.04 -2.50
N PHE A 178 10.32 -21.24 -3.64
CA PHE A 178 9.71 -21.87 -4.83
C PHE A 178 9.19 -23.28 -4.50
N PHE A 179 9.93 -24.01 -3.66
CA PHE A 179 9.52 -25.27 -3.05
C PHE A 179 9.39 -25.08 -1.54
N GLY A 180 8.20 -24.72 -1.07
CA GLY A 180 7.93 -24.52 0.34
C GLY A 180 6.47 -24.16 0.60
N ARG A 181 5.98 -24.48 1.81
CA ARG A 181 4.60 -24.14 2.20
C ARG A 181 4.38 -22.62 2.32
N ASN A 182 5.44 -21.82 2.48
CA ASN A 182 5.37 -20.35 2.54
C ASN A 182 4.35 -19.83 3.58
N VAL A 183 4.19 -20.58 4.68
CA VAL A 183 3.11 -20.40 5.67
C VAL A 183 3.09 -18.99 6.24
N ASN A 184 4.28 -18.49 6.58
CA ASN A 184 4.46 -17.29 7.37
C ASN A 184 4.83 -16.07 6.53
N VAL A 185 4.91 -16.18 5.20
CA VAL A 185 5.15 -15.01 4.36
C VAL A 185 3.95 -14.09 4.53
N PRO A 186 4.16 -12.83 4.98
CA PRO A 186 3.06 -11.96 5.30
C PRO A 186 2.33 -11.52 4.03
N GLN A 187 1.03 -11.31 4.14
CA GLN A 187 0.17 -10.70 3.13
C GLN A 187 -0.54 -9.50 3.74
N MET A 188 -0.86 -8.53 2.90
CA MET A 188 -1.59 -7.31 3.27
C MET A 188 -3.00 -7.39 2.70
N ILE A 189 -4.01 -7.13 3.51
CA ILE A 189 -5.39 -6.98 3.06
C ILE A 189 -5.77 -5.53 3.29
N ILE A 190 -5.79 -4.74 2.21
CA ILE A 190 -6.12 -3.31 2.25
C ILE A 190 -7.61 -3.16 1.99
N ALA A 191 -8.34 -2.58 2.93
CA ALA A 191 -9.79 -2.39 2.84
C ALA A 191 -10.16 -0.92 3.10
N VAL A 192 -11.17 -0.42 2.41
CA VAL A 192 -11.65 0.96 2.55
C VAL A 192 -13.10 0.92 2.98
N GLY A 193 -13.42 1.61 4.06
CA GLY A 193 -14.78 1.68 4.60
C GLY A 193 -14.99 2.96 5.41
N LEU A 194 -16.20 3.15 5.92
CA LEU A 194 -16.49 4.22 6.85
C LEU A 194 -15.82 3.96 8.22
N PRO A 195 -15.47 5.00 8.99
CA PRO A 195 -14.91 4.87 10.33
C PRO A 195 -15.65 3.87 11.24
N GLN A 196 -16.99 3.88 11.21
CA GLN A 196 -17.81 2.98 12.02
C GLN A 196 -17.68 1.52 11.56
N GLN A 197 -17.64 1.29 10.24
CA GLN A 197 -17.43 -0.05 9.67
C GLN A 197 -16.04 -0.58 10.02
N VAL A 198 -15.02 0.29 9.96
CA VAL A 198 -13.64 -0.06 10.35
C VAL A 198 -13.55 -0.43 11.81
N SER A 199 -14.14 0.38 12.71
CA SER A 199 -14.18 0.11 14.15
C SER A 199 -14.85 -1.24 14.47
N ALA A 200 -16.03 -1.49 13.88
CA ALA A 200 -16.76 -2.74 14.09
C ALA A 200 -16.01 -3.96 13.56
N ALA A 201 -15.50 -3.88 12.33
CA ALA A 201 -14.76 -4.98 11.72
C ALA A 201 -13.44 -5.26 12.44
N ALA A 202 -12.72 -4.24 12.87
CA ALA A 202 -11.45 -4.42 13.56
C ALA A 202 -11.63 -5.03 14.96
N THR A 203 -12.75 -4.74 15.64
CA THR A 203 -13.13 -5.43 16.89
C THR A 203 -13.35 -6.92 16.65
N GLU A 204 -14.17 -7.28 15.65
CA GLU A 204 -14.41 -8.70 15.30
C GLU A 204 -13.12 -9.40 14.84
N LEU A 205 -12.24 -8.70 14.09
CA LEU A 205 -10.94 -9.23 13.68
C LEU A 205 -9.97 -9.44 14.85
N ALA A 206 -10.02 -8.60 15.88
CA ALA A 206 -9.19 -8.75 17.07
C ALA A 206 -9.58 -10.01 17.89
N GLU A 207 -10.84 -10.41 17.86
CA GLU A 207 -11.32 -11.67 18.45
C GLU A 207 -11.01 -12.87 17.56
N LEU A 208 -11.12 -12.68 16.24
CA LEU A 208 -10.97 -13.74 15.25
C LEU A 208 -9.51 -14.18 15.04
N LEU A 209 -8.56 -13.25 15.16
CA LEU A 209 -7.14 -13.48 14.93
C LEU A 209 -6.40 -13.71 16.24
N THR A 210 -5.54 -14.74 16.30
CA THR A 210 -4.77 -15.05 17.52
C THR A 210 -3.80 -13.92 17.91
N ASN A 211 -3.17 -13.30 16.91
CA ASN A 211 -2.27 -12.16 17.03
C ASN A 211 -2.67 -11.13 15.97
N PRO A 212 -3.69 -10.29 16.23
CA PRO A 212 -4.12 -9.28 15.28
C PRO A 212 -3.00 -8.26 15.08
N LEU A 213 -2.73 -7.93 13.82
CA LEU A 213 -1.84 -6.83 13.44
C LEU A 213 -2.54 -6.06 12.33
N LEU A 214 -3.07 -4.89 12.67
CA LEU A 214 -3.88 -4.07 11.78
C LEU A 214 -3.37 -2.64 11.82
N THR A 215 -3.36 -1.94 10.69
CA THR A 215 -3.24 -0.48 10.67
C THR A 215 -4.55 0.15 10.25
N ILE A 216 -4.80 1.34 10.77
CA ILE A 216 -5.88 2.21 10.32
C ILE A 216 -5.27 3.55 9.94
N GLU A 217 -5.55 3.98 8.71
CA GLU A 217 -5.12 5.25 8.16
C GLU A 217 -6.33 6.04 7.70
N ARG A 218 -6.31 7.36 7.90
CA ARG A 218 -7.35 8.25 7.38
C ARG A 218 -7.19 8.40 5.87
N VAL A 219 -8.28 8.24 5.12
CA VAL A 219 -8.29 8.42 3.67
C VAL A 219 -9.55 9.13 3.21
N ARG A 220 -9.48 9.90 2.13
CA ARG A 220 -10.65 10.38 1.42
C ARG A 220 -11.06 9.36 0.37
N LEU A 221 -12.33 8.95 0.40
CA LEU A 221 -12.93 8.20 -0.69
C LEU A 221 -13.27 9.20 -1.81
N CYS A 222 -12.56 9.12 -2.94
CA CYS A 222 -12.78 10.03 -4.05
C CYS A 222 -13.85 9.49 -5.00
N LYS A 223 -13.74 8.21 -5.37
CA LYS A 223 -14.60 7.60 -6.39
C LYS A 223 -14.86 6.12 -6.12
N ARG A 224 -16.05 5.65 -6.47
CA ARG A 224 -16.40 4.22 -6.49
C ARG A 224 -17.34 3.92 -7.65
N ASP A 225 -16.96 2.99 -8.51
CA ASP A 225 -17.79 2.48 -9.62
C ASP A 225 -18.45 3.59 -10.46
N GLY A 226 -17.65 4.58 -10.85
CA GLY A 226 -18.11 5.72 -11.63
C GLY A 226 -18.67 6.88 -10.81
N GLU A 227 -19.15 6.64 -9.60
CA GLU A 227 -19.69 7.67 -8.71
C GLU A 227 -18.55 8.47 -8.06
N LEU A 228 -18.53 9.78 -8.33
CA LEU A 228 -17.60 10.73 -7.72
C LEU A 228 -18.17 11.24 -6.39
N PHE A 229 -17.49 10.94 -5.29
CA PHE A 229 -17.85 11.40 -3.94
C PHE A 229 -17.15 12.71 -3.60
N ALA A 230 -15.85 12.80 -3.92
CA ALA A 230 -15.02 13.96 -3.65
C ALA A 230 -13.77 13.96 -4.53
N ARG A 231 -13.16 15.13 -4.67
CA ARG A 231 -11.80 15.25 -5.23
C ARG A 231 -10.76 15.03 -4.12
N PRO A 232 -9.50 14.70 -4.48
CA PRO A 232 -8.39 14.69 -3.52
C PRO A 232 -8.35 15.98 -2.73
N GLN A 233 -7.95 15.90 -1.47
CA GLN A 233 -7.98 17.07 -0.59
C GLN A 233 -7.05 18.16 -1.09
N GLU A 234 -7.53 19.41 -1.13
CA GLU A 234 -6.69 20.56 -1.46
C GLU A 234 -5.78 20.85 -0.28
N LEU A 235 -4.55 20.33 -0.35
CA LEU A 235 -3.51 20.58 0.65
C LEU A 235 -2.59 21.70 0.17
N PRO A 236 -2.09 22.56 1.08
CA PRO A 236 -1.03 23.49 0.73
C PRO A 236 0.25 22.72 0.32
N PRO A 237 1.17 23.36 -0.42
CA PRO A 237 2.43 22.71 -0.81
C PRO A 237 3.31 22.37 0.39
N THR A 238 3.21 23.14 1.47
CA THR A 238 3.99 22.96 2.70
C THR A 238 3.11 23.15 3.93
N ASP A 239 3.54 22.61 5.06
CA ASP A 239 2.95 22.94 6.35
C ASP A 239 3.45 24.27 6.94
N SER A 240 3.04 24.58 8.17
CA SER A 240 3.42 25.80 8.90
C SER A 240 4.92 25.91 9.22
N GLN A 241 5.66 24.81 9.14
CA GLN A 241 7.11 24.77 9.33
C GLN A 241 7.87 24.73 8.00
N GLY A 242 7.18 24.83 6.86
CA GLY A 242 7.78 24.79 5.53
C GLY A 242 8.11 23.39 5.03
N ARG A 243 7.69 22.33 5.74
CA ARG A 243 7.90 20.93 5.32
C ARG A 243 6.96 20.61 4.17
N THR A 244 7.47 19.96 3.12
CA THR A 244 6.66 19.61 1.94
C THR A 244 5.55 18.61 2.30
N LEU A 245 4.32 18.92 1.93
CA LEU A 245 3.20 17.98 2.03
C LEU A 245 3.14 17.13 0.76
N TRP A 246 2.93 15.83 0.95
CA TRP A 246 2.75 14.88 -0.14
C TRP A 246 1.36 14.27 -0.05
N GLN A 247 0.89 13.72 -1.17
CA GLN A 247 -0.34 12.98 -1.24
C GLN A 247 -0.12 11.67 -1.98
N LYS A 248 -0.92 10.67 -1.60
CA LYS A 248 -0.97 9.39 -2.27
C LYS A 248 -2.38 9.13 -2.79
N LEU A 249 -2.45 8.75 -4.05
CA LEU A 249 -3.65 8.18 -4.66
C LEU A 249 -3.48 6.66 -4.75
N MET A 250 -4.51 5.93 -4.33
CA MET A 250 -4.61 4.49 -4.58
C MET A 250 -5.86 4.22 -5.42
N VAL A 251 -5.66 3.54 -6.54
CA VAL A 251 -6.71 3.18 -7.50
C VAL A 251 -6.79 1.67 -7.57
N HIS A 252 -7.90 1.10 -7.10
CA HIS A 252 -8.16 -0.34 -7.15
C HIS A 252 -9.08 -0.65 -8.34
N THR A 253 -8.63 -1.48 -9.27
CA THR A 253 -9.39 -1.90 -10.46
C THR A 253 -9.27 -3.40 -10.71
N ALA A 254 -9.99 -3.93 -11.69
CA ALA A 254 -9.75 -5.28 -12.18
C ALA A 254 -8.50 -5.34 -13.09
N ALA A 255 -7.89 -6.53 -13.22
CA ALA A 255 -6.77 -6.79 -14.13
C ALA A 255 -7.19 -6.93 -15.61
N THR A 256 -8.47 -7.11 -15.89
CA THR A 256 -9.04 -7.23 -17.24
C THR A 256 -9.72 -5.94 -17.64
N GLY A 257 -9.53 -5.51 -18.89
CA GLY A 257 -10.34 -4.44 -19.49
C GLY A 257 -11.75 -4.93 -19.83
N HIS A 258 -12.66 -4.00 -20.10
CA HIS A 258 -13.99 -4.30 -20.62
C HIS A 258 -13.90 -4.43 -22.14
N ASP A 259 -14.61 -5.40 -22.73
CA ASP A 259 -14.90 -5.53 -24.17
C ASP A 259 -13.83 -4.98 -25.14
N GLY A 260 -12.64 -5.59 -25.14
CA GLY A 260 -11.56 -5.28 -26.09
C GLY A 260 -10.68 -4.08 -25.73
N GLU A 261 -10.99 -3.36 -24.65
CA GLU A 261 -10.18 -2.26 -24.15
C GLU A 261 -8.98 -2.73 -23.31
N GLN A 262 -7.95 -1.89 -23.26
CA GLN A 262 -6.78 -2.12 -22.42
C GLN A 262 -7.18 -2.09 -20.93
N PRO A 263 -6.58 -2.93 -20.06
CA PRO A 263 -6.83 -2.86 -18.62
C PRO A 263 -6.56 -1.46 -18.03
N ILE A 264 -7.45 -0.97 -17.16
CA ILE A 264 -7.44 0.40 -16.62
C ILE A 264 -6.08 0.76 -16.01
N HIS A 265 -5.45 -0.13 -15.23
CA HIS A 265 -4.14 0.15 -14.64
C HIS A 265 -3.05 0.45 -15.68
N ARG A 266 -3.09 -0.17 -16.86
CA ARG A 266 -2.13 0.11 -17.94
C ARG A 266 -2.43 1.44 -18.62
N ALA A 267 -3.71 1.75 -18.83
CA ALA A 267 -4.13 3.06 -19.35
C ALA A 267 -3.71 4.19 -18.40
N ILE A 268 -3.87 4.01 -17.09
CA ILE A 268 -3.40 4.96 -16.06
C ILE A 268 -1.90 5.18 -16.19
N ILE A 269 -1.08 4.12 -16.20
CA ILE A 269 0.38 4.25 -16.33
C ILE A 269 0.75 4.99 -17.62
N GLN A 270 0.18 4.57 -18.74
CA GLN A 270 0.46 5.18 -20.04
C GLN A 270 0.11 6.67 -20.06
N GLN A 271 -1.08 7.06 -19.59
CA GLN A 271 -1.52 8.45 -19.61
C GLN A 271 -0.78 9.32 -18.60
N LEU A 272 -0.52 8.83 -17.38
CA LEU A 272 0.27 9.58 -16.39
C LEU A 272 1.70 9.85 -16.88
N MET A 273 2.31 8.88 -17.57
CA MET A 273 3.63 9.05 -18.18
C MET A 273 3.60 10.04 -19.36
N GLN A 274 2.68 9.88 -20.30
CA GLN A 274 2.61 10.73 -21.51
C GLN A 274 2.28 12.18 -21.18
N SER A 275 1.36 12.40 -20.24
CA SER A 275 0.96 13.75 -19.79
C SER A 275 1.95 14.38 -18.82
N HIS A 276 2.91 13.61 -18.30
CA HIS A 276 3.81 14.03 -17.21
C HIS A 276 3.03 14.54 -15.97
N ALA A 277 1.82 14.02 -15.74
CA ALA A 277 0.97 14.43 -14.63
C ALA A 277 1.52 13.99 -13.26
N ALA A 278 2.23 12.86 -13.24
CA ALA A 278 2.86 12.29 -12.05
C ALA A 278 4.36 12.03 -12.28
N ARG A 279 5.15 12.16 -11.21
CA ARG A 279 6.58 11.79 -11.19
C ARG A 279 6.80 10.28 -11.17
N GLY A 280 5.82 9.51 -10.74
CA GLY A 280 5.94 8.06 -10.68
C GLY A 280 4.65 7.39 -10.24
N ALA A 281 4.51 6.13 -10.61
CA ALA A 281 3.42 5.28 -10.17
C ALA A 281 3.87 3.83 -10.09
N THR A 282 3.31 3.07 -9.15
CA THR A 282 3.58 1.63 -8.97
C THR A 282 2.28 0.85 -9.04
N VAL A 283 2.27 -0.25 -9.79
CA VAL A 283 1.12 -1.14 -9.95
C VAL A 283 1.40 -2.47 -9.24
N LEU A 284 0.54 -2.80 -8.29
CA LEU A 284 0.58 -4.04 -7.52
C LEU A 284 -0.59 -4.93 -7.94
N ARG A 285 -0.32 -6.22 -8.15
CA ARG A 285 -1.34 -7.21 -8.46
C ARG A 285 -1.75 -7.95 -7.19
N GLY A 286 -3.05 -7.92 -6.88
CA GLY A 286 -3.63 -8.72 -5.82
C GLY A 286 -3.97 -10.14 -6.25
N THR A 287 -4.26 -10.98 -5.28
CA THR A 287 -4.66 -12.39 -5.47
C THR A 287 -6.14 -12.63 -5.21
N TRP A 288 -6.76 -11.78 -4.40
CA TRP A 288 -8.15 -11.86 -3.99
C TRP A 288 -8.67 -10.47 -3.59
N GLY A 289 -9.97 -10.23 -3.66
CA GLY A 289 -10.56 -8.96 -3.23
C GLY A 289 -12.00 -8.77 -3.69
N PHE A 290 -12.52 -7.58 -3.44
CA PHE A 290 -13.81 -7.11 -3.96
C PHE A 290 -13.82 -5.58 -4.05
N TYR A 291 -14.77 -5.08 -4.83
CA TYR A 291 -15.09 -3.65 -4.97
C TYR A 291 -16.59 -3.51 -5.24
N GLY A 292 -17.22 -2.53 -4.59
CA GLY A 292 -18.66 -2.33 -4.66
C GLY A 292 -19.44 -3.55 -4.15
N ASP A 293 -20.56 -3.87 -4.81
CA ASP A 293 -21.46 -4.95 -4.40
C ASP A 293 -21.00 -6.35 -4.87
N HIS A 294 -19.87 -6.44 -5.55
CA HIS A 294 -19.36 -7.70 -6.06
C HIS A 294 -18.88 -8.59 -4.91
N LYS A 295 -19.28 -9.86 -4.94
CA LYS A 295 -18.76 -10.85 -3.97
C LYS A 295 -17.23 -10.97 -4.07
N PRO A 296 -16.54 -11.28 -2.96
CA PRO A 296 -15.10 -11.57 -2.98
C PRO A 296 -14.72 -12.59 -4.06
N HIS A 297 -13.74 -12.22 -4.87
CA HIS A 297 -13.29 -12.96 -6.04
C HIS A 297 -11.76 -12.84 -6.19
N GLY A 298 -11.16 -13.66 -7.05
CA GLY A 298 -9.71 -13.67 -7.24
C GLY A 298 -9.22 -14.90 -7.99
N ASP A 299 -7.93 -15.21 -7.85
CA ASP A 299 -7.25 -16.20 -8.67
C ASP A 299 -7.73 -17.62 -8.35
N LYS A 300 -8.56 -18.20 -9.23
CA LYS A 300 -8.94 -19.61 -9.20
C LYS A 300 -8.13 -20.36 -10.24
N LEU A 301 -7.53 -21.50 -9.85
CA LEU A 301 -6.59 -22.31 -10.63
C LEU A 301 -7.08 -22.75 -12.03
N PHE A 302 -8.36 -22.53 -12.37
CA PHE A 302 -9.02 -23.00 -13.59
C PHE A 302 -9.95 -21.96 -14.27
N GLN A 303 -9.85 -20.67 -13.95
CA GLN A 303 -10.64 -19.62 -14.65
C GLN A 303 -9.86 -19.00 -15.83
N LEU A 304 -10.50 -18.97 -17.01
CA LEU A 304 -9.93 -18.41 -18.25
C LEU A 304 -9.72 -16.88 -18.20
N ALA A 305 -10.59 -16.15 -17.49
CA ALA A 305 -10.48 -14.71 -17.30
C ALA A 305 -10.20 -14.39 -15.82
N ARG A 306 -9.00 -13.89 -15.53
CA ARG A 306 -8.55 -13.59 -14.16
C ARG A 306 -9.05 -12.21 -13.75
N GLN A 307 -10.17 -12.13 -13.03
CA GLN A 307 -10.67 -10.88 -12.41
C GLN A 307 -9.87 -10.53 -11.13
N VAL A 308 -8.55 -10.58 -11.17
CA VAL A 308 -7.75 -10.26 -9.98
C VAL A 308 -7.69 -8.75 -9.76
N PRO A 309 -7.79 -8.27 -8.51
CA PRO A 309 -7.67 -6.85 -8.22
C PRO A 309 -6.26 -6.35 -8.53
N VAL A 310 -6.16 -5.13 -9.01
CA VAL A 310 -4.92 -4.42 -9.30
C VAL A 310 -4.98 -3.07 -8.62
N THR A 311 -3.91 -2.71 -7.92
CA THR A 311 -3.80 -1.43 -7.19
C THR A 311 -2.70 -0.59 -7.81
N THR A 312 -3.07 0.54 -8.42
CA THR A 312 -2.14 1.56 -8.87
C THR A 312 -1.95 2.60 -7.77
N ILE A 313 -0.70 2.88 -7.43
CA ILE A 313 -0.30 3.81 -6.37
C ILE A 313 0.47 4.96 -7.02
N VAL A 314 0.03 6.19 -6.78
CA VAL A 314 0.71 7.42 -7.20
C VAL A 314 1.03 8.21 -5.94
N VAL A 315 2.27 8.65 -5.77
CA VAL A 315 2.69 9.52 -4.65
C VAL A 315 3.37 10.73 -5.23
N ASP A 316 2.83 11.92 -4.96
CA ASP A 316 3.36 13.17 -5.50
C ASP A 316 2.90 14.38 -4.67
N THR A 317 3.26 15.59 -5.11
CA THR A 317 2.77 16.83 -4.50
C THR A 317 1.25 16.96 -4.68
N PRO A 318 0.56 17.72 -3.82
CA PRO A 318 -0.90 17.88 -3.92
C PRO A 318 -1.37 18.37 -5.30
N GLN A 319 -0.61 19.27 -5.93
CA GLN A 319 -0.94 19.78 -7.26
C GLN A 319 -0.78 18.71 -8.36
N ALA A 320 0.24 17.86 -8.26
CA ALA A 320 0.43 16.74 -9.19
C ALA A 320 -0.63 15.66 -9.00
N ILE A 321 -1.03 15.42 -7.75
CA ILE A 321 -2.10 14.50 -7.41
C ILE A 321 -3.46 14.99 -7.93
N ALA A 322 -3.75 16.29 -7.85
CA ALA A 322 -4.95 16.87 -8.46
C ALA A 322 -5.00 16.62 -9.99
N ARG A 323 -3.89 16.86 -10.71
CA ARG A 323 -3.79 16.58 -12.16
C ARG A 323 -3.88 15.09 -12.49
N SER A 324 -3.25 14.25 -11.67
CA SER A 324 -3.31 12.79 -11.83
C SER A 324 -4.72 12.27 -11.62
N PHE A 325 -5.47 12.88 -10.69
CA PHE A 325 -6.86 12.54 -10.44
C PHE A 325 -7.77 12.85 -11.62
N ASP A 326 -7.57 13.94 -12.36
CA ASP A 326 -8.35 14.22 -13.57
C ASP A 326 -8.26 13.07 -14.59
N ILE A 327 -7.04 12.59 -14.84
CA ILE A 327 -6.79 11.44 -15.73
C ILE A 327 -7.45 10.17 -15.17
N ILE A 328 -7.29 9.92 -13.88
CA ILE A 328 -7.86 8.73 -13.23
C ILE A 328 -9.38 8.77 -13.24
N ASP A 329 -9.99 9.93 -13.05
CA ASP A 329 -11.44 10.13 -13.04
C ASP A 329 -12.05 9.74 -14.40
N GLU A 330 -11.45 10.22 -15.49
CA GLU A 330 -11.83 9.84 -16.87
C GLU A 330 -11.69 8.34 -17.14
N LEU A 331 -10.67 7.70 -16.57
CA LEU A 331 -10.39 6.27 -16.76
C LEU A 331 -11.21 5.34 -15.85
N THR A 332 -11.93 5.89 -14.87
CA THR A 332 -12.69 5.12 -13.86
C THR A 332 -14.18 5.46 -13.87
N THR A 333 -14.74 5.79 -15.04
CA THR A 333 -16.14 6.18 -15.26
C THR A 333 -17.17 5.12 -14.90
N HIS A 334 -16.80 3.85 -14.91
CA HIS A 334 -17.72 2.74 -14.61
C HIS A 334 -17.25 1.83 -13.49
N HIS A 335 -15.93 1.71 -13.32
CA HIS A 335 -15.34 0.73 -12.41
C HIS A 335 -14.12 1.29 -11.70
N GLY A 336 -13.99 0.93 -10.44
CA GLY A 336 -12.80 1.17 -9.64
C GLY A 336 -13.10 1.92 -8.36
N LEU A 337 -12.16 1.81 -7.42
CA LEU A 337 -12.20 2.46 -6.13
C LEU A 337 -10.98 3.37 -6.01
N VAL A 338 -11.20 4.67 -5.86
CA VAL A 338 -10.14 5.69 -5.80
C VAL A 338 -10.14 6.32 -4.42
N THR A 339 -8.97 6.29 -3.76
CA THR A 339 -8.76 6.97 -2.47
C THR A 339 -7.58 7.93 -2.55
N SER A 340 -7.63 8.97 -1.71
CA SER A 340 -6.55 9.93 -1.52
C SER A 340 -6.18 10.05 -0.05
N GLU A 341 -4.90 10.11 0.28
CA GLU A 341 -4.42 10.34 1.65
C GLU A 341 -3.21 11.26 1.67
N MET A 342 -3.04 12.01 2.76
CA MET A 342 -1.83 12.81 2.96
C MET A 342 -0.67 11.90 3.40
N VAL A 343 0.48 12.12 2.79
CA VAL A 343 1.74 11.46 3.14
C VAL A 343 2.64 12.51 3.80
N PRO A 344 2.92 12.42 5.10
CA PRO A 344 3.66 13.46 5.82
C PRO A 344 5.13 13.58 5.42
N ALA A 345 5.73 12.52 4.90
CA ALA A 345 7.05 12.63 4.31
C ALA A 345 7.17 11.65 3.15
N ALA A 346 7.62 12.16 2.01
CA ALA A 346 8.05 11.35 0.89
C ALA A 346 9.39 11.87 0.39
N MET A 347 10.28 10.95 0.08
CA MET A 347 11.63 11.27 -0.36
C MET A 347 12.00 10.44 -1.56
N THR A 348 12.22 11.12 -2.67
CA THR A 348 12.83 10.53 -3.86
C THR A 348 14.33 10.47 -3.64
N VAL A 349 14.92 9.28 -3.78
CA VAL A 349 16.36 9.12 -3.84
C VAL A 349 16.76 8.87 -5.28
N ASP A 350 17.72 9.64 -5.78
CA ASP A 350 18.29 9.45 -7.11
C ASP A 350 19.81 9.75 -7.10
N GLY A 351 20.55 8.98 -6.31
CA GLY A 351 22.00 9.05 -6.18
C GLY A 351 22.54 9.66 -4.87
N PRO A 352 23.86 9.56 -4.63
CA PRO A 352 24.50 10.05 -3.42
C PRO A 352 24.59 11.59 -3.45
N GLY A 353 23.83 12.28 -2.60
CA GLY A 353 23.97 13.74 -2.47
C GLY A 353 22.77 14.49 -1.91
N HIS A 354 21.59 13.86 -1.76
CA HIS A 354 20.46 14.52 -1.10
C HIS A 354 20.54 14.35 0.42
N ARG A 355 20.53 15.47 1.16
CA ARG A 355 20.31 15.42 2.60
C ARG A 355 18.87 14.96 2.86
N PRO A 356 18.66 13.90 3.65
CA PRO A 356 17.32 13.44 3.92
C PRO A 356 16.58 14.45 4.79
N GLU A 357 15.45 14.95 4.30
CA GLU A 357 14.48 15.65 5.15
C GLU A 357 13.69 14.57 5.90
N THR A 358 14.11 14.28 7.13
CA THR A 358 13.55 13.20 7.97
C THR A 358 12.37 13.66 8.84
N SER A 359 12.03 14.94 8.79
CA SER A 359 10.91 15.53 9.52
C SER A 359 9.59 15.20 8.84
N LEU A 360 8.62 14.72 9.62
CA LEU A 360 7.26 14.51 9.13
C LEU A 360 6.55 15.85 9.04
N ALA A 361 5.95 16.18 7.90
CA ALA A 361 5.03 17.31 7.79
C ALA A 361 3.80 17.07 8.68
N GLU A 362 3.31 18.14 9.29
CA GLU A 362 2.12 18.13 10.14
C GLU A 362 1.08 19.04 9.55
N TYR A 363 -0.07 18.46 9.23
CA TYR A 363 -1.20 19.21 8.73
C TYR A 363 -2.45 18.46 9.18
N ASP A 364 -3.34 19.17 9.87
CA ASP A 364 -4.64 18.66 10.27
C ASP A 364 -5.59 18.90 9.09
N TYR A 365 -5.99 17.82 8.44
CA TYR A 365 -6.83 17.84 7.23
C TYR A 365 -8.09 17.05 7.49
#